data_AF-A0A2E5EFQ6-F1
#
_entry.id   AF-A0A2E5EFQ6-F1
#
_cell.length_a   1.000
_cell.length_b   1.000
_cell.length_c   1.000
_cell.angle_alpha   90.00
_cell.angle_beta   90.00
_cell.angle_gamma   90.00
#
_symmetry.space_group_name_H-M   'P 1'
#
loop_
_entity.id
_entity.type
_entity.pdbx_description
1 polymer ?
#
loop_
_entity_poly.entity_id
_entity_poly.type
_entity_poly.pdbx_seq_one_letter_code
_entity_poly.pdbx_strand_id
1 'polypeptide(L)'
;MIVAVIALLFLVSLQFLVYPWQKLSPFTEVTHTGTNVLVTVEGTSFLLKSINDVPTSALIAHCQKRDSWRKRFAEDLPAMLCGQAFVPFVPLQIKLGLANPETGSEETRRVRMTFANRSSVYAARRECSEIIDTHALDEMHAALREQWSYYHAPLPGGTNAADFDSAIAELHGRMPNGMPADEFRFKFQEIIAMGIDGHARVDFKLPGGFTPFLVKPAGTDFVAFKQDRSGFLKPGFPYLESIDGLPLTNWFETTQTVVCKGSPQYRAHHNLRYLRYLRYISWLRSERSSTNAGDVVVVVRSPTGKTNKLAMPVAKQFPTYGTWPRTKSKLLAENIGYLRLPRMNDRATREIRDWMPKFKDARGLIVDVRGNGGGSREALLHRHACFHSPDDPPRVMNATVFRKGFPDDQLKARFMYRKTWKGWKPRSSG
;
A
#
# COMPACT_ATOMS: atom_id res chain seq x y z
N MET A 1 0.17 -48.94 -31.61
CA MET A 1 1.49 -48.30 -31.33
C MET A 1 1.40 -46.76 -31.49
N ILE A 2 0.43 -46.10 -30.84
CA ILE A 2 0.26 -44.62 -30.82
C ILE A 2 -0.14 -44.12 -29.41
N VAL A 3 -0.37 -45.02 -28.44
CA VAL A 3 -0.82 -44.65 -27.08
C VAL A 3 0.36 -44.46 -26.09
N ALA A 4 1.58 -44.88 -26.46
CA ALA A 4 2.74 -44.82 -25.56
C ALA A 4 3.53 -43.49 -25.59
N VAL A 5 3.27 -42.59 -26.55
CA VAL A 5 4.03 -41.33 -26.70
C VAL A 5 3.39 -40.14 -25.96
N ILE A 6 2.08 -40.20 -25.68
CA ILE A 6 1.38 -39.09 -24.98
C ILE A 6 1.62 -39.11 -23.46
N ALA A 7 1.96 -40.26 -22.88
CA ALA A 7 2.30 -40.36 -21.45
C ALA A 7 3.71 -39.80 -21.12
N LEU A 8 4.61 -39.72 -22.11
CA LEU A 8 5.98 -39.20 -21.89
C LEU A 8 6.05 -37.65 -21.97
N LEU A 9 5.12 -37.01 -22.69
CA LEU A 9 5.04 -35.55 -22.77
C LEU A 9 4.32 -34.90 -21.58
N PHE A 10 3.54 -35.66 -20.81
CA PHE A 10 2.92 -35.18 -19.57
C PHE A 10 3.81 -35.33 -18.32
N LEU A 11 4.95 -36.04 -18.43
CA LEU A 11 5.88 -36.24 -17.32
C LEU A 11 7.06 -35.25 -17.29
N VAL A 12 7.24 -34.42 -18.33
CA VAL A 12 8.28 -33.38 -18.36
C VAL A 12 7.71 -31.97 -18.03
N SER A 13 6.38 -31.78 -18.14
CA SER A 13 5.73 -30.51 -17.79
C SER A 13 5.29 -30.39 -16.32
N LEU A 14 5.58 -31.39 -15.48
CA LEU A 14 5.22 -31.40 -14.05
C LEU A 14 6.38 -31.10 -13.08
N GLN A 15 7.53 -30.60 -13.56
CA GLN A 15 8.63 -30.13 -12.70
C GLN A 15 8.68 -28.59 -12.50
N PHE A 16 7.77 -27.82 -13.11
CA PHE A 16 7.50 -26.44 -12.70
C PHE A 16 6.38 -26.36 -11.64
N LEU A 17 6.26 -27.41 -10.82
CA LEU A 17 5.64 -27.28 -9.50
C LEU A 17 6.39 -26.18 -8.77
N VAL A 18 5.68 -25.06 -8.58
CA VAL A 18 6.09 -23.86 -7.86
C VAL A 18 6.74 -24.27 -6.55
N TYR A 19 8.06 -24.42 -6.54
CA TYR A 19 8.81 -24.53 -5.31
C TYR A 19 8.53 -23.23 -4.55
N PRO A 20 7.97 -23.29 -3.33
CA PRO A 20 7.85 -22.09 -2.52
C PRO A 20 9.27 -21.57 -2.32
N TRP A 21 9.58 -20.42 -2.95
CA TRP A 21 10.88 -19.79 -2.90
C TRP A 21 11.36 -19.76 -1.45
N GLN A 22 12.33 -20.60 -1.13
CA GLN A 22 12.80 -20.73 0.24
C GLN A 22 13.45 -19.40 0.62
N LYS A 23 12.78 -18.68 1.51
CA LYS A 23 13.21 -17.41 2.06
C LYS A 23 14.38 -17.67 3.03
N LEU A 24 15.59 -17.74 2.47
CA LEU A 24 16.82 -18.05 3.20
C LEU A 24 17.92 -17.06 2.83
N SER A 25 18.85 -16.86 3.76
CA SER A 25 20.06 -16.08 3.52
C SER A 25 21.26 -16.78 4.17
N PRO A 26 22.45 -16.74 3.55
CA PRO A 26 23.71 -17.17 4.18
C PRO A 26 24.25 -16.13 5.16
N PHE A 27 23.79 -14.88 5.05
CA PHE A 27 24.35 -13.74 5.78
C PHE A 27 23.53 -13.42 7.03
N THR A 28 24.14 -12.82 8.04
CA THR A 28 23.43 -12.23 9.19
C THR A 28 23.25 -10.72 9.05
N GLU A 29 24.01 -10.08 8.15
CA GLU A 29 23.89 -8.66 7.79
C GLU A 29 24.44 -8.46 6.36
N VAL A 30 23.90 -7.49 5.63
CA VAL A 30 24.34 -7.13 4.28
C VAL A 30 24.25 -5.62 4.10
N THR A 31 25.37 -5.00 3.73
CA THR A 31 25.48 -3.56 3.47
C THR A 31 26.03 -3.32 2.08
N HIS A 32 25.43 -2.39 1.35
CA HIS A 32 25.85 -2.01 0.01
C HIS A 32 26.59 -0.67 0.06
N THR A 33 27.78 -0.61 -0.52
CA THR A 33 28.57 0.63 -0.63
C THR A 33 29.06 0.75 -2.06
N GLY A 34 28.35 1.52 -2.88
CA GLY A 34 28.60 1.57 -4.32
C GLY A 34 28.42 0.19 -5.00
N THR A 35 29.48 -0.31 -5.64
CA THR A 35 29.53 -1.64 -6.26
C THR A 35 29.95 -2.75 -5.29
N ASN A 36 30.38 -2.40 -4.08
CA ASN A 36 30.84 -3.34 -3.07
C ASN A 36 29.68 -3.82 -2.20
N VAL A 37 29.78 -5.07 -1.75
CA VAL A 37 28.81 -5.67 -0.84
C VAL A 37 29.57 -6.20 0.36
N LEU A 38 29.34 -5.58 1.52
CA LEU A 38 29.79 -6.10 2.80
C LEU A 38 28.75 -7.08 3.33
N VAL A 39 29.21 -8.23 3.79
CA VAL A 39 28.36 -9.28 4.35
C VAL A 39 28.93 -9.75 5.68
N THR A 40 28.05 -9.94 6.67
CA THR A 40 28.42 -10.60 7.92
C THR A 40 28.08 -12.07 7.82
N VAL A 41 29.10 -12.92 8.00
CA VAL A 41 28.99 -14.39 7.99
C VAL A 41 29.57 -14.89 9.30
N GLU A 42 28.77 -15.62 10.07
CA GLU A 42 29.21 -16.23 11.34
C GLU A 42 29.85 -15.21 12.31
N GLY A 43 29.31 -13.98 12.32
CA GLY A 43 29.76 -12.90 13.19
C GLY A 43 30.95 -12.09 12.67
N THR A 44 31.50 -12.39 11.49
CA THR A 44 32.63 -11.65 10.89
C THR A 44 32.21 -10.95 9.61
N SER A 45 32.63 -9.69 9.42
CA SER A 45 32.34 -8.89 8.23
C SER A 45 33.37 -9.10 7.12
N PHE A 46 32.88 -9.28 5.89
CA PHE A 46 33.70 -9.50 4.71
C PHE A 46 33.20 -8.68 3.52
N LEU A 47 34.09 -8.33 2.61
CA LEU A 47 33.72 -7.94 1.25
C LEU A 47 33.37 -9.20 0.45
N LEU A 48 32.16 -9.29 -0.08
CA LEU A 48 31.71 -10.43 -0.88
C LEU A 48 32.26 -10.33 -2.31
N LYS A 49 33.05 -11.32 -2.72
CA LYS A 49 33.69 -11.38 -4.04
C LYS A 49 32.94 -12.28 -5.02
N SER A 50 32.39 -13.39 -4.55
CA SER A 50 31.62 -14.32 -5.38
C SER A 50 30.65 -15.19 -4.59
N ILE A 51 29.62 -15.69 -5.27
CA ILE A 51 28.73 -16.76 -4.78
C ILE A 51 28.71 -17.90 -5.80
N ASN A 52 29.04 -19.12 -5.39
CA ASN A 52 29.19 -20.29 -6.26
C ASN A 52 30.04 -19.97 -7.50
N ASP A 53 31.19 -19.33 -7.27
CA ASP A 53 32.14 -18.90 -8.31
C ASP A 53 31.62 -17.86 -9.30
N VAL A 54 30.40 -17.33 -9.09
CA VAL A 54 29.86 -16.19 -9.84
C VAL A 54 30.30 -14.89 -9.15
N PRO A 55 31.00 -13.98 -9.84
CA PRO A 55 31.43 -12.71 -9.26
C PRO A 55 30.25 -11.87 -8.74
N THR A 56 30.44 -11.20 -7.61
CA THR A 56 29.42 -10.32 -6.99
C THR A 56 28.94 -9.23 -7.95
N SER A 57 29.83 -8.66 -8.75
CA SER A 57 29.49 -7.66 -9.77
C SER A 57 28.51 -8.18 -10.81
N ALA A 58 28.71 -9.41 -11.30
CA ALA A 58 27.81 -10.06 -12.25
C ALA A 58 26.44 -10.36 -11.61
N LEU A 59 26.44 -10.80 -10.35
CA LEU A 59 25.21 -11.01 -9.58
C LEU A 59 24.43 -9.71 -9.39
N ILE A 60 25.09 -8.61 -9.01
CA ILE A 60 24.46 -7.30 -8.85
C ILE A 60 23.86 -6.80 -10.16
N ALA A 61 24.63 -6.83 -11.25
CA ALA A 61 24.18 -6.39 -12.57
C ALA A 61 22.94 -7.17 -13.04
N HIS A 62 22.87 -8.47 -12.72
CA HIS A 62 21.66 -9.26 -12.95
C HIS A 62 20.51 -8.83 -12.04
N CYS A 63 20.78 -8.70 -10.73
CA CYS A 63 19.77 -8.37 -9.73
C CYS A 63 19.11 -7.00 -10.00
N GLN A 64 19.89 -6.00 -10.42
CA GLN A 64 19.44 -4.64 -10.73
C GLN A 64 18.31 -4.56 -11.76
N LYS A 65 18.10 -5.61 -12.56
CA LYS A 65 16.98 -5.71 -13.51
C LYS A 65 15.62 -5.99 -12.85
N ARG A 66 15.58 -6.22 -11.53
CA ARG A 66 14.38 -6.56 -10.75
C ARG A 66 14.09 -5.49 -9.70
N ASP A 67 12.81 -5.31 -9.39
CA ASP A 67 12.40 -4.41 -8.30
C ASP A 67 12.93 -4.88 -6.94
N SER A 68 13.32 -3.91 -6.10
CA SER A 68 13.82 -4.15 -4.75
C SER A 68 15.01 -5.13 -4.71
N TRP A 69 15.89 -5.06 -5.71
CA TRP A 69 16.97 -6.03 -5.88
C TRP A 69 17.90 -6.11 -4.67
N ARG A 70 18.28 -4.99 -4.05
CA ARG A 70 19.12 -4.95 -2.84
C ARG A 70 18.49 -5.76 -1.71
N LYS A 71 17.17 -5.57 -1.52
CA LYS A 71 16.40 -6.33 -0.54
C LYS A 71 16.42 -7.82 -0.83
N ARG A 72 16.10 -8.20 -2.06
CA ARG A 72 16.01 -9.61 -2.45
C ARG A 72 17.37 -10.29 -2.43
N PHE A 73 18.44 -9.58 -2.79
CA PHE A 73 19.81 -10.07 -2.69
C PHE A 73 20.19 -10.39 -1.24
N ALA A 74 19.84 -9.50 -0.32
CA ALA A 74 20.15 -9.67 1.11
C ALA A 74 19.29 -10.72 1.81
N GLU A 75 17.96 -10.68 1.62
CA GLU A 75 17.00 -11.48 2.39
C GLU A 75 16.57 -12.79 1.71
N ASP A 76 16.53 -12.81 0.38
CA ASP A 76 15.86 -13.85 -0.41
C ASP A 76 16.79 -14.36 -1.53
N LEU A 77 18.06 -14.57 -1.19
CA LEU A 77 19.12 -14.92 -2.14
C LEU A 77 18.76 -16.09 -3.08
N PRO A 78 18.11 -17.19 -2.63
CA PRO A 78 17.69 -18.26 -3.53
C PRO A 78 16.77 -17.81 -4.68
N ALA A 79 15.88 -16.84 -4.42
CA ALA A 79 15.00 -16.28 -5.44
C ALA A 79 15.74 -15.42 -6.47
N MET A 80 16.92 -14.88 -6.09
CA MET A 80 17.77 -14.11 -7.00
C MET A 80 18.72 -15.00 -7.82
N LEU A 81 19.13 -16.14 -7.27
CA LEU A 81 20.02 -17.08 -7.95
C LEU A 81 19.30 -18.04 -8.92
N CYS A 82 18.01 -18.30 -8.70
CA CYS A 82 17.25 -19.25 -9.50
C CYS A 82 16.63 -18.61 -10.76
N GLY A 83 16.60 -19.39 -11.86
CA GLY A 83 16.00 -18.98 -13.14
C GLY A 83 17.00 -18.58 -14.23
N GLN A 84 18.30 -18.76 -14.02
CA GLN A 84 19.34 -18.61 -15.06
C GLN A 84 20.43 -19.68 -14.96
N ALA A 85 21.24 -19.78 -16.01
CA ALA A 85 22.33 -20.72 -16.29
C ALA A 85 23.47 -20.82 -15.24
N PHE A 86 23.28 -20.26 -14.05
CA PHE A 86 24.27 -20.28 -12.97
C PHE A 86 24.02 -21.44 -12.00
N VAL A 87 22.77 -21.73 -11.62
CA VAL A 87 22.47 -22.88 -10.76
C VAL A 87 21.02 -23.36 -10.98
N PRO A 88 20.78 -24.58 -11.52
CA PRO A 88 19.42 -25.10 -11.74
C PRO A 88 18.69 -25.44 -10.43
N PHE A 89 19.43 -25.59 -9.33
CA PHE A 89 18.92 -25.79 -7.97
C PHE A 89 19.82 -25.04 -7.00
N VAL A 90 19.28 -24.15 -6.16
CA VAL A 90 20.12 -23.45 -5.18
C VAL A 90 20.33 -24.37 -3.97
N PRO A 91 21.53 -24.93 -3.76
CA PRO A 91 21.78 -25.79 -2.61
C PRO A 91 21.65 -25.00 -1.30
N LEU A 92 21.21 -25.66 -0.22
CA LEU A 92 21.14 -25.04 1.11
C LEU A 92 22.51 -24.57 1.62
N GLN A 93 23.61 -25.07 1.06
CA GLN A 93 24.96 -24.58 1.29
C GLN A 93 25.53 -23.99 0.01
N ILE A 94 26.08 -22.79 0.10
CA ILE A 94 26.70 -22.08 -1.02
C ILE A 94 28.18 -21.84 -0.73
N LYS A 95 28.98 -21.75 -1.79
CA LYS A 95 30.38 -21.33 -1.73
C LYS A 95 30.45 -19.81 -1.83
N LEU A 96 31.10 -19.15 -0.88
CA LEU A 96 31.34 -17.72 -0.88
C LEU A 96 32.83 -17.46 -1.11
N GLY A 97 33.14 -16.55 -2.03
CA GLY A 97 34.44 -15.90 -2.07
C GLY A 97 34.36 -14.62 -1.26
N LEU A 98 35.22 -14.48 -0.26
CA LEU A 98 35.20 -13.41 0.73
C LEU A 98 36.58 -12.75 0.77
N ALA A 99 36.63 -11.43 0.98
CA ALA A 99 37.87 -10.71 1.25
C ALA A 99 37.75 -9.96 2.57
N ASN A 100 38.78 -10.04 3.42
CA ASN A 100 38.85 -9.22 4.62
C ASN A 100 38.98 -7.73 4.21
N PRO A 101 38.09 -6.84 4.68
CA PRO A 101 38.09 -5.44 4.28
C PRO A 101 39.32 -4.65 4.76
N GLU A 102 40.00 -5.08 5.82
CA GLU A 102 41.17 -4.41 6.40
C GLU A 102 42.47 -4.89 5.76
N THR A 103 42.63 -6.21 5.60
CA THR A 103 43.89 -6.82 5.13
C THR A 103 43.89 -7.14 3.64
N GLY A 104 42.71 -7.17 3.00
CA GLY A 104 42.55 -7.61 1.62
C GLY A 104 42.73 -9.12 1.40
N SER A 105 43.01 -9.90 2.46
CA SER A 105 43.21 -11.34 2.35
C SER A 105 41.92 -12.04 1.90
N GLU A 106 42.02 -12.86 0.86
CA GLU A 106 40.88 -13.58 0.31
C GLU A 106 40.76 -14.99 0.90
N GLU A 107 39.51 -15.41 1.15
CA GLU A 107 39.19 -16.76 1.57
C GLU A 107 37.94 -17.27 0.87
N THR A 108 37.78 -18.60 0.87
CA THR A 108 36.58 -19.27 0.40
C THR A 108 35.90 -19.99 1.54
N ARG A 109 34.60 -19.78 1.71
CA ARG A 109 33.82 -20.40 2.78
C ARG A 109 32.56 -21.08 2.25
N ARG A 110 32.24 -22.27 2.76
CA ARG A 110 30.94 -22.91 2.50
C ARG A 110 29.99 -22.59 3.64
N VAL A 111 28.90 -21.89 3.32
CA VAL A 111 27.96 -21.38 4.33
C VAL A 111 26.57 -21.91 4.06
N ARG A 112 25.89 -22.33 5.13
CA ARG A 112 24.48 -22.75 5.07
C ARG A 112 23.57 -21.54 5.06
N MET A 113 22.63 -21.49 4.12
CA MET A 113 21.54 -20.54 4.15
C MET A 113 20.46 -20.98 5.13
N THR A 114 20.05 -20.09 6.03
CA THR A 114 19.05 -20.39 7.06
C THR A 114 17.99 -19.30 7.16
N PHE A 115 16.84 -19.65 7.75
CA PHE A 115 15.79 -18.68 8.07
C PHE A 115 16.21 -17.75 9.21
N ALA A 116 17.03 -18.24 10.15
CA ALA A 116 17.58 -17.44 11.24
C ALA A 116 18.49 -16.33 10.69
N ASN A 117 19.43 -16.67 9.81
CA ASN A 117 20.31 -15.73 9.12
C ASN A 117 19.50 -14.67 8.35
N ARG A 118 18.49 -15.09 7.59
CA ARG A 118 17.55 -14.15 6.94
C ARG A 118 16.85 -13.23 7.95
N SER A 119 16.41 -13.76 9.08
CA SER A 119 15.74 -12.97 10.12
C SER A 119 16.69 -11.94 10.73
N SER A 120 17.96 -12.28 10.91
CA SER A 120 19.02 -11.35 11.31
C SER A 120 19.26 -10.27 10.26
N VAL A 121 19.38 -10.62 8.98
CA VAL A 121 19.51 -9.62 7.90
C VAL A 121 18.31 -8.69 7.87
N TYR A 122 17.11 -9.23 8.06
CA TYR A 122 15.89 -8.44 8.14
C TYR A 122 15.91 -7.50 9.36
N ALA A 123 16.42 -7.93 10.52
CA ALA A 123 16.57 -7.10 11.70
C ALA A 123 17.65 -6.03 11.53
N ALA A 124 18.85 -6.39 11.09
CA ALA A 124 19.97 -5.48 10.86
C ALA A 124 19.62 -4.39 9.83
N ARG A 125 18.93 -4.74 8.73
CA ARG A 125 18.42 -3.75 7.77
C ARG A 125 17.29 -2.87 8.30
N ARG A 126 16.66 -3.24 9.42
CA ARG A 126 15.71 -2.36 10.11
C ARG A 126 16.39 -1.44 11.11
N GLU A 127 17.57 -1.81 11.60
CA GLU A 127 18.39 -1.01 12.50
C GLU A 127 19.30 -0.04 11.73
N CYS A 128 19.76 -0.41 10.53
CA CYS A 128 20.43 0.49 9.60
C CYS A 128 19.41 1.45 8.97
N SER A 129 19.37 2.70 9.46
CA SER A 129 18.62 3.77 8.82
C SER A 129 19.28 4.10 7.47
N GLU A 130 18.67 3.63 6.38
CA GLU A 130 18.99 4.13 5.04
C GLU A 130 18.95 5.67 5.09
N ILE A 131 20.05 6.33 4.72
CA ILE A 131 20.10 7.78 4.60
C ILE A 131 19.76 8.12 3.15
N ILE A 132 18.75 8.96 2.96
CA ILE A 132 18.36 9.49 1.66
C ILE A 132 19.09 10.81 1.47
N ASP A 133 19.78 10.97 0.35
CA ASP A 133 20.50 12.18 -0.01
C ASP A 133 19.64 13.13 -0.87
N THR A 134 20.18 14.32 -1.16
CA THR A 134 19.50 15.33 -1.96
C THR A 134 19.28 14.90 -3.41
N HIS A 135 20.16 14.06 -3.96
CA HIS A 135 20.01 13.57 -5.33
C HIS A 135 18.72 12.75 -5.50
N ALA A 136 18.42 11.87 -4.55
CA ALA A 136 17.15 11.13 -4.56
C ALA A 136 15.92 12.06 -4.45
N LEU A 137 16.01 13.16 -3.69
CA LEU A 137 14.96 14.17 -3.62
C LEU A 137 14.74 14.85 -4.97
N ASP A 138 15.82 15.23 -5.66
CA ASP A 138 15.77 15.88 -6.97
C ASP A 138 15.15 14.97 -8.04
N GLU A 139 15.51 13.69 -8.07
CA GLU A 139 14.90 12.70 -8.98
C GLU A 139 13.39 12.56 -8.72
N MET A 140 12.99 12.50 -7.46
CA MET A 140 11.57 12.43 -7.08
C MET A 140 10.83 13.71 -7.46
N HIS A 141 11.43 14.88 -7.28
CA HIS A 141 10.84 16.16 -7.67
C HIS A 141 10.63 16.24 -9.18
N ALA A 142 11.62 15.85 -9.98
CA ALA A 142 11.50 15.75 -11.44
C ALA A 142 10.35 14.81 -11.83
N ALA A 143 10.27 13.62 -11.22
CA ALA A 143 9.20 12.66 -11.48
C ALA A 143 7.80 13.22 -11.13
N LEU A 144 7.66 13.93 -10.00
CA LEU A 144 6.39 14.59 -9.65
C LEU A 144 6.01 15.64 -10.71
N ARG A 145 6.95 16.51 -11.06
CA ARG A 145 6.73 17.60 -12.01
C ARG A 145 6.34 17.06 -13.38
N GLU A 146 6.95 15.99 -13.85
CA GLU A 146 6.72 15.43 -15.18
C GLU A 146 5.50 14.52 -15.24
N GLN A 147 5.36 13.62 -14.26
CA GLN A 147 4.45 12.47 -14.36
C GLN A 147 3.18 12.62 -13.53
N TRP A 148 3.18 13.45 -12.48
CA TRP A 148 2.00 13.58 -11.62
C TRP A 148 0.97 14.52 -12.25
N SER A 149 -0.16 13.95 -12.68
CA SER A 149 -1.21 14.71 -13.38
C SER A 149 -1.83 15.84 -12.56
N TYR A 150 -1.73 15.78 -11.22
CA TYR A 150 -2.30 16.78 -10.32
C TYR A 150 -1.28 17.81 -9.82
N TYR A 151 -0.05 17.79 -10.32
CA TYR A 151 1.01 18.69 -9.87
C TYR A 151 0.64 20.19 -10.02
N HIS A 152 -0.11 20.55 -11.07
CA HIS A 152 -0.60 21.92 -11.28
C HIS A 152 -2.12 22.05 -11.05
N ALA A 153 -2.75 21.07 -10.40
CA ALA A 153 -4.19 21.14 -10.17
C ALA A 153 -4.51 22.20 -9.10
N PRO A 154 -5.48 23.09 -9.34
CA PRO A 154 -5.92 24.04 -8.32
C PRO A 154 -6.46 23.33 -7.07
N LEU A 155 -6.20 23.94 -5.91
CA LEU A 155 -6.76 23.47 -4.65
C LEU A 155 -8.26 23.77 -4.55
N PRO A 156 -9.04 23.00 -3.77
CA PRO A 156 -10.47 23.26 -3.62
C PRO A 156 -10.72 24.68 -3.09
N GLY A 157 -11.59 25.43 -3.78
CA GLY A 157 -11.96 26.79 -3.39
C GLY A 157 -11.00 27.89 -3.84
N GLY A 158 -10.02 27.59 -4.70
CA GLY A 158 -9.09 28.61 -5.23
C GLY A 158 -8.62 28.31 -6.66
N THR A 159 -7.82 29.23 -7.19
CA THR A 159 -7.17 29.12 -8.51
C THR A 159 -5.73 28.61 -8.42
N ASN A 160 -5.14 28.65 -7.22
CA ASN A 160 -3.74 28.34 -7.01
C ASN A 160 -3.56 26.83 -6.78
N ALA A 161 -2.54 26.27 -7.41
CA ALA A 161 -2.06 24.93 -7.10
C ALA A 161 -1.26 24.95 -5.78
N ALA A 162 -0.97 23.77 -5.24
CA ALA A 162 -0.01 23.65 -4.15
C ALA A 162 1.40 24.06 -4.63
N ASP A 163 2.13 24.78 -3.79
CA ASP A 163 3.50 25.18 -4.05
C ASP A 163 4.47 24.05 -3.66
N PHE A 164 4.53 23.03 -4.50
CA PHE A 164 5.41 21.89 -4.30
C PHE A 164 6.89 22.26 -4.44
N ASP A 165 7.22 23.21 -5.32
CA ASP A 165 8.60 23.63 -5.58
C ASP A 165 9.23 24.23 -4.31
N SER A 166 8.54 25.16 -3.64
CA SER A 166 9.02 25.75 -2.39
C SER A 166 9.13 24.70 -1.27
N ALA A 167 8.17 23.78 -1.16
CA ALA A 167 8.20 22.74 -0.13
C ALA A 167 9.34 21.73 -0.33
N ILE A 168 9.66 21.39 -1.58
CA ILE A 168 10.81 20.55 -1.92
C ILE A 168 12.13 21.29 -1.63
N ALA A 169 12.23 22.57 -1.98
CA ALA A 169 13.41 23.38 -1.69
C ALA A 169 13.67 23.50 -0.17
N GLU A 170 12.62 23.64 0.63
CA GLU A 170 12.73 23.61 2.09
C GLU A 170 13.24 22.26 2.59
N LEU A 171 12.68 21.15 2.10
CA LEU A 171 13.14 19.81 2.47
C LEU A 171 14.60 19.59 2.08
N HIS A 172 15.00 20.01 0.89
CA HIS A 172 16.38 19.95 0.40
C HIS A 172 17.34 20.68 1.34
N GLY A 173 16.99 21.90 1.78
CA GLY A 173 17.79 22.68 2.72
C GLY A 173 17.97 22.04 4.11
N ARG A 174 17.06 21.14 4.50
CA ARG A 174 17.09 20.43 5.79
C ARG A 174 17.89 19.14 5.78
N MET A 175 18.36 18.69 4.61
CA MET A 175 19.07 17.41 4.46
C MET A 175 20.46 17.54 3.82
N PRO A 176 21.32 18.50 4.24
CA PRO A 176 22.64 18.71 3.61
C PRO A 176 23.56 17.47 3.75
N ASN A 177 23.35 16.65 4.77
CA ASN A 177 24.07 15.39 4.99
C ASN A 177 23.17 14.16 4.76
N GLY A 178 22.06 14.35 4.05
CA GLY A 178 20.98 13.39 3.93
C GLY A 178 20.06 13.32 5.16
N MET A 179 19.04 12.48 5.07
CA MET A 179 17.98 12.31 6.07
C MET A 179 17.64 10.81 6.25
N PRO A 180 17.37 10.33 7.48
CA PRO A 180 16.89 8.97 7.69
C PRO A 180 15.66 8.67 6.83
N ALA A 181 15.62 7.51 6.17
CA ALA A 181 14.62 7.20 5.15
C ALA A 181 13.17 7.26 5.65
N ASP A 182 12.91 6.83 6.89
CA ASP A 182 11.56 6.91 7.45
C ASP A 182 11.15 8.38 7.73
N GLU A 183 12.08 9.25 8.13
CA GLU A 183 11.85 10.69 8.26
C GLU A 183 11.64 11.34 6.89
N PHE A 184 12.52 11.04 5.92
CA PHE A 184 12.40 11.54 4.55
C PHE A 184 11.05 11.18 3.95
N ARG A 185 10.65 9.91 4.03
CA ARG A 185 9.37 9.44 3.46
C ARG A 185 8.16 10.08 4.15
N PHE A 186 8.25 10.33 5.45
CA PHE A 186 7.22 11.06 6.18
C PHE A 186 7.12 12.51 5.69
N LYS A 187 8.24 13.23 5.61
CA LYS A 187 8.28 14.62 5.12
C LYS A 187 7.83 14.73 3.67
N PHE A 188 8.23 13.78 2.84
CA PHE A 188 7.77 13.73 1.46
C PHE A 188 6.26 13.45 1.38
N GLN A 189 5.69 12.62 2.26
CA GLN A 189 4.23 12.44 2.34
C GLN A 189 3.51 13.75 2.71
N GLU A 190 4.07 14.60 3.58
CA GLU A 190 3.50 15.92 3.89
C GLU A 190 3.45 16.80 2.63
N ILE A 191 4.50 16.78 1.81
CA ILE A 191 4.55 17.49 0.53
C ILE A 191 3.48 16.95 -0.43
N ILE A 192 3.39 15.63 -0.62
CA ILE A 192 2.34 15.01 -1.45
C ILE A 192 0.93 15.37 -0.96
N ALA A 193 0.72 15.46 0.35
CA ALA A 193 -0.55 15.81 0.97
C ALA A 193 -0.94 17.30 0.80
N MET A 194 -0.04 18.15 0.29
CA MET A 194 -0.42 19.49 -0.14
C MET A 194 -1.35 19.46 -1.37
N GLY A 195 -1.23 18.42 -2.22
CA GLY A 195 -2.07 18.22 -3.41
C GLY A 195 -3.45 17.65 -3.11
N ILE A 196 -4.22 17.36 -4.18
CA ILE A 196 -5.60 16.85 -4.10
C ILE A 196 -5.74 15.34 -4.35
N ASP A 197 -4.67 14.66 -4.73
CA ASP A 197 -4.73 13.27 -5.18
C ASP A 197 -4.72 12.28 -4.01
N GLY A 198 -5.83 11.56 -3.82
CA GLY A 198 -5.94 10.51 -2.81
C GLY A 198 -5.22 9.20 -3.15
N HIS A 199 -4.67 9.07 -4.36
CA HIS A 199 -3.93 7.88 -4.80
C HIS A 199 -2.41 8.07 -4.66
N ALA A 200 -1.93 9.31 -4.65
CA ALA A 200 -0.54 9.63 -4.43
C ALA A 200 -0.20 9.41 -2.95
N ARG A 201 0.77 8.53 -2.71
CA ARG A 201 1.24 8.22 -1.36
C ARG A 201 2.68 7.76 -1.38
N VAL A 202 3.36 8.00 -0.27
CA VAL A 202 4.68 7.44 0.03
C VAL A 202 4.48 6.28 0.99
N ASP A 203 5.12 5.15 0.72
CA ASP A 203 5.12 4.03 1.65
C ASP A 203 6.21 4.27 2.73
N PHE A 204 5.80 4.72 3.91
CA PHE A 204 6.66 4.83 5.09
C PHE A 204 6.25 3.83 6.17
N LYS A 205 7.24 3.43 6.99
CA LYS A 205 6.95 2.63 8.17
C LYS A 205 6.61 3.56 9.32
N LEU A 206 5.43 3.37 9.86
CA LEU A 206 5.10 3.94 11.14
C LEU A 206 5.52 2.99 12.25
N PRO A 207 5.96 3.49 13.40
CA PRO A 207 6.20 2.63 14.54
C PRO A 207 4.89 1.86 14.83
N GLY A 208 4.98 0.61 15.31
CA GLY A 208 3.79 -0.25 15.38
C GLY A 208 2.90 0.02 16.61
N GLY A 209 1.59 0.16 16.44
CA GLY A 209 0.63 0.25 17.54
C GLY A 209 -0.63 0.99 17.09
N PHE A 210 -1.80 0.46 17.45
CA PHE A 210 -3.07 0.90 16.88
C PHE A 210 -4.15 1.10 17.94
N THR A 211 -5.13 1.95 17.64
CA THR A 211 -6.29 2.11 18.53
C THR A 211 -7.01 0.77 18.70
N PRO A 212 -7.33 0.33 19.92
CA PRO A 212 -8.10 -0.88 20.15
C PRO A 212 -9.60 -0.70 19.86
N PHE A 213 -9.97 0.35 19.12
CA PHE A 213 -11.34 0.75 18.83
C PHE A 213 -11.47 1.48 17.49
N LEU A 214 -12.74 1.71 17.12
CA LEU A 214 -13.17 2.46 15.95
C LEU A 214 -13.78 3.79 16.33
N VAL A 215 -13.61 4.77 15.44
CA VAL A 215 -14.24 6.10 15.54
C VAL A 215 -14.99 6.41 14.24
N LYS A 216 -16.20 6.97 14.36
CA LYS A 216 -16.99 7.51 13.25
C LYS A 216 -17.60 8.86 13.62
N PRO A 217 -17.81 9.76 12.64
CA PRO A 217 -18.57 10.97 12.89
C PRO A 217 -20.05 10.62 13.08
N ALA A 218 -20.71 11.34 13.97
CA ALA A 218 -22.15 11.29 14.24
C ALA A 218 -22.63 12.72 14.49
N GLY A 219 -23.07 13.41 13.43
CA GLY A 219 -23.33 14.85 13.49
C GLY A 219 -22.03 15.62 13.76
N THR A 220 -22.03 16.46 14.79
CA THR A 220 -20.86 17.22 15.26
C THR A 220 -19.99 16.43 16.23
N ASP A 221 -20.45 15.27 16.70
CA ASP A 221 -19.77 14.40 17.65
C ASP A 221 -19.05 13.23 16.95
N PHE A 222 -18.26 12.50 17.73
CA PHE A 222 -17.62 11.27 17.31
C PHE A 222 -18.11 10.12 18.17
N VAL A 223 -18.47 8.99 17.57
CA VAL A 223 -18.83 7.78 18.29
C VAL A 223 -17.69 6.78 18.28
N ALA A 224 -17.42 6.18 19.44
CA ALA A 224 -16.42 5.14 19.58
C ALA A 224 -17.04 3.76 19.83
N PHE A 225 -16.57 2.76 19.09
CA PHE A 225 -17.12 1.42 19.13
C PHE A 225 -16.04 0.35 19.03
N LYS A 226 -16.40 -0.84 19.51
CA LYS A 226 -15.54 -2.02 19.51
C LYS A 226 -15.10 -2.36 18.09
N GLN A 227 -13.94 -3.01 17.98
CA GLN A 227 -13.35 -3.40 16.69
C GLN A 227 -14.31 -4.22 15.83
N ASP A 228 -15.02 -5.17 16.43
CA ASP A 228 -16.01 -6.02 15.77
C ASP A 228 -17.33 -5.31 15.43
N ARG A 229 -17.50 -4.05 15.87
CA ARG A 229 -18.72 -3.24 15.79
C ARG A 229 -19.92 -3.83 16.54
N SER A 230 -19.70 -4.69 17.54
CA SER A 230 -20.79 -5.27 18.34
C SER A 230 -21.46 -4.26 19.27
N GLY A 231 -20.81 -3.12 19.54
CA GLY A 231 -21.38 -2.02 20.30
C GLY A 231 -20.38 -0.92 20.58
N PHE A 232 -20.80 0.08 21.35
CA PHE A 232 -19.92 1.14 21.86
C PHE A 232 -18.84 0.58 22.79
N LEU A 233 -17.79 1.36 23.04
CA LEU A 233 -16.73 0.97 23.99
C LEU A 233 -17.28 0.77 25.40
N LYS A 234 -18.22 1.61 25.80
CA LYS A 234 -18.96 1.49 27.05
C LYS A 234 -20.46 1.66 26.76
N PRO A 235 -21.31 0.69 27.13
CA PRO A 235 -22.76 0.85 27.00
C PRO A 235 -23.24 2.13 27.71
N GLY A 236 -24.07 2.93 27.02
CA GLY A 236 -24.57 4.22 27.51
C GLY A 236 -23.64 5.42 27.31
N PHE A 237 -22.41 5.22 26.83
CA PHE A 237 -21.42 6.29 26.59
C PHE A 237 -20.90 6.20 25.13
N PRO A 238 -21.73 6.60 24.15
CA PRO A 238 -21.39 6.42 22.74
C PRO A 238 -20.34 7.40 22.23
N TYR A 239 -20.29 8.61 22.81
CA TYR A 239 -19.51 9.72 22.29
C TYR A 239 -18.06 9.69 22.80
N LEU A 240 -17.10 9.99 21.94
CA LEU A 240 -15.68 10.06 22.26
C LEU A 240 -15.25 11.52 22.39
N GLU A 241 -14.71 11.88 23.53
CA GLU A 241 -14.26 13.25 23.81
C GLU A 241 -12.76 13.43 23.57
N SER A 242 -11.95 12.53 24.13
CA SER A 242 -10.50 12.63 24.08
C SER A 242 -9.81 11.27 24.00
N ILE A 243 -8.60 11.30 23.47
CA ILE A 243 -7.64 10.19 23.44
C ILE A 243 -6.35 10.72 24.06
N ASP A 244 -5.81 10.00 25.03
CA ASP A 244 -4.63 10.32 25.82
C ASP A 244 -4.65 11.76 26.39
N GLY A 245 -5.84 12.22 26.80
CA GLY A 245 -6.06 13.55 27.38
C GLY A 245 -6.20 14.67 26.36
N LEU A 246 -6.03 14.39 25.06
CA LEU A 246 -6.17 15.38 23.99
C LEU A 246 -7.51 15.24 23.26
N PRO A 247 -8.20 16.35 22.98
CA PRO A 247 -9.44 16.32 22.20
C PRO A 247 -9.16 15.88 20.75
N LEU A 248 -10.19 15.35 20.09
CA LEU A 248 -10.07 14.83 18.71
C LEU A 248 -9.60 15.87 17.69
N THR A 249 -9.91 17.15 17.90
CA THR A 249 -9.47 18.26 17.04
C THR A 249 -7.95 18.32 16.95
N ASN A 250 -7.24 18.21 18.07
CA ASN A 250 -5.77 18.23 18.10
C ASN A 250 -5.16 17.04 17.33
N TRP A 251 -5.82 15.88 17.40
CA TRP A 251 -5.42 14.72 16.60
C TRP A 251 -5.67 14.93 15.10
N PHE A 252 -6.76 15.61 14.73
CA PHE A 252 -7.04 15.94 13.33
C PHE A 252 -6.10 17.00 12.76
N GLU A 253 -5.67 17.96 13.58
CA GLU A 253 -4.66 18.95 13.19
C GLU A 253 -3.33 18.31 12.79
N THR A 254 -2.99 17.20 13.43
CA THR A 254 -1.79 16.43 13.06
C THR A 254 -2.04 15.56 11.84
N THR A 255 -3.11 14.76 11.85
CA THR A 255 -3.35 13.80 10.75
C THR A 255 -3.64 14.49 9.42
N GLN A 256 -4.14 15.73 9.43
CA GLN A 256 -4.37 16.49 8.21
C GLN A 256 -3.10 16.92 7.48
N THR A 257 -1.91 16.87 8.10
CA THR A 257 -0.65 17.22 7.42
C THR A 257 -0.24 16.17 6.38
N VAL A 258 -0.70 14.92 6.56
CA VAL A 258 -0.44 13.79 5.64
C VAL A 258 -1.65 13.34 4.83
N VAL A 259 -2.78 14.06 4.96
CA VAL A 259 -4.00 13.83 4.19
C VAL A 259 -4.13 14.88 3.11
N CYS A 260 -4.23 14.43 1.86
CA CYS A 260 -4.39 15.30 0.70
C CYS A 260 -5.63 16.20 0.83
N LYS A 261 -5.58 17.35 0.15
CA LYS A 261 -6.64 18.37 0.10
C LYS A 261 -7.81 17.94 -0.80
N GLY A 262 -8.27 16.70 -0.68
CA GLY A 262 -9.45 16.17 -1.34
C GLY A 262 -10.75 16.73 -0.74
N SER A 263 -11.89 16.11 -1.09
CA SER A 263 -13.20 16.53 -0.59
C SER A 263 -13.30 16.49 0.95
N PRO A 264 -14.20 17.28 1.57
CA PRO A 264 -14.39 17.26 3.03
C PRO A 264 -14.66 15.86 3.58
N GLN A 265 -15.45 15.05 2.86
CA GLN A 265 -15.77 13.67 3.25
C GLN A 265 -14.54 12.76 3.16
N TYR A 266 -13.71 12.94 2.13
CA TYR A 266 -12.45 12.20 1.98
C TYR A 266 -11.50 12.52 3.12
N ARG A 267 -11.30 13.82 3.42
CA ARG A 267 -10.42 14.30 4.49
C ARG A 267 -10.87 13.78 5.86
N ALA A 268 -12.16 13.92 6.18
CA ALA A 268 -12.72 13.41 7.43
C ALA A 268 -12.54 11.89 7.56
N HIS A 269 -12.76 11.13 6.47
CA HIS A 269 -12.54 9.69 6.47
C HIS A 269 -11.09 9.31 6.72
N HIS A 270 -10.14 9.99 6.06
CA HIS A 270 -8.73 9.67 6.15
C HIS A 270 -8.11 10.13 7.47
N ASN A 271 -8.51 11.27 8.02
CA ASN A 271 -8.12 11.68 9.38
C ASN A 271 -8.50 10.60 10.40
N LEU A 272 -9.73 10.09 10.35
CA LEU A 272 -10.18 9.00 11.23
C LEU A 272 -9.47 7.67 10.96
N ARG A 273 -8.97 7.45 9.75
CA ARG A 273 -8.15 6.28 9.43
C ARG A 273 -6.74 6.42 10.02
N TYR A 274 -6.12 7.59 9.85
CA TYR A 274 -4.80 7.90 10.39
C TYR A 274 -4.79 7.95 11.92
N LEU A 275 -5.90 8.39 12.54
CA LEU A 275 -6.11 8.32 14.00
C LEU A 275 -5.90 6.90 14.57
N ARG A 276 -6.15 5.84 13.77
CA ARG A 276 -5.95 4.46 14.21
C ARG A 276 -4.49 4.07 14.32
N TYR A 277 -3.59 4.78 13.65
CA TYR A 277 -2.16 4.58 13.77
C TYR A 277 -1.68 5.36 15.00
N LEU A 278 -1.94 4.82 16.19
CA LEU A 278 -1.53 5.47 17.45
C LEU A 278 -0.04 5.75 17.54
N ARG A 279 0.79 5.04 16.78
CA ARG A 279 2.22 5.28 16.73
C ARG A 279 2.70 6.26 15.66
N TYR A 280 1.86 6.59 14.65
CA TYR A 280 1.95 7.89 13.96
C TYR A 280 1.78 9.03 14.97
N ILE A 281 0.87 8.80 15.91
CA ILE A 281 0.62 9.63 17.07
C ILE A 281 1.68 9.45 18.17
N SER A 282 2.50 8.39 18.20
CA SER A 282 3.49 8.19 19.28
C SER A 282 4.73 9.06 19.16
N TRP A 283 5.05 9.58 17.98
CA TRP A 283 5.97 10.72 17.88
C TRP A 283 5.43 11.91 18.70
N LEU A 284 4.11 12.15 18.65
CA LEU A 284 3.44 13.10 19.54
C LEU A 284 3.21 12.61 20.97
N ARG A 285 3.03 11.29 21.23
CA ARG A 285 2.87 10.78 22.60
C ARG A 285 4.16 10.91 23.39
N SER A 286 5.33 10.68 22.76
CA SER A 286 6.62 10.94 23.40
C SER A 286 6.87 12.43 23.66
N GLU A 287 6.33 13.32 22.82
CA GLU A 287 6.46 14.77 23.01
C GLU A 287 5.39 15.39 23.94
N ARG A 288 4.23 14.74 24.13
CA ARG A 288 3.03 15.39 24.73
C ARG A 288 2.25 14.57 25.75
N SER A 289 2.64 13.34 26.09
CA SER A 289 1.88 12.50 27.03
C SER A 289 2.74 11.79 28.07
N SER A 290 2.35 11.91 29.34
CA SER A 290 2.91 11.21 30.51
C SER A 290 2.36 9.77 30.69
N THR A 291 1.68 9.21 29.68
CA THR A 291 1.00 7.91 29.79
C THR A 291 1.91 6.74 29.43
N ASN A 292 1.80 5.63 30.19
CA ASN A 292 2.49 4.38 29.94
C ASN A 292 2.35 3.97 28.46
N ALA A 293 3.48 3.70 27.79
CA ALA A 293 3.55 3.39 26.35
C ALA A 293 2.72 2.15 25.90
N GLY A 294 2.20 1.37 26.86
CA GLY A 294 1.40 0.16 26.62
C GLY A 294 -0.11 0.41 26.45
N ASP A 295 -0.65 1.48 27.00
CA ASP A 295 -2.10 1.73 27.04
C ASP A 295 -2.51 2.99 26.29
N VAL A 296 -3.80 3.07 25.97
CA VAL A 296 -4.50 4.23 25.40
C VAL A 296 -5.63 4.57 26.33
N VAL A 297 -5.68 5.83 26.72
CA VAL A 297 -6.68 6.37 27.62
C VAL A 297 -7.72 7.11 26.79
N VAL A 298 -8.98 6.72 26.88
CA VAL A 298 -10.08 7.43 26.22
C VAL A 298 -11.07 7.96 27.24
N VAL A 299 -11.63 9.13 26.95
CA VAL A 299 -12.79 9.66 27.68
C VAL A 299 -14.01 9.57 26.77
N VAL A 300 -15.03 8.85 27.24
CA VAL A 300 -16.31 8.71 26.55
C VAL A 300 -17.43 9.39 27.33
N ARG A 301 -18.43 9.90 26.61
CA ARG A 301 -19.54 10.70 27.16
C ARG A 301 -20.89 10.07 26.82
N SER A 302 -21.82 10.11 27.78
CA SER A 302 -23.22 9.75 27.62
C SER A 302 -24.03 10.84 26.90
N PRO A 303 -25.23 10.53 26.38
CA PRO A 303 -26.13 11.57 25.86
C PRO A 303 -26.48 12.67 26.88
N THR A 304 -26.42 12.36 28.18
CA THR A 304 -26.70 13.30 29.28
C THR A 304 -25.49 14.11 29.73
N GLY A 305 -24.31 13.94 29.11
CA GLY A 305 -23.11 14.68 29.47
C GLY A 305 -22.19 14.01 30.49
N LYS A 306 -22.57 12.86 31.06
CA LYS A 306 -21.72 12.13 32.01
C LYS A 306 -20.53 11.51 31.29
N THR A 307 -19.33 11.67 31.83
CA THR A 307 -18.09 11.13 31.25
C THR A 307 -17.62 9.85 31.95
N ASN A 308 -16.81 9.07 31.24
CA ASN A 308 -16.17 7.86 31.75
C ASN A 308 -14.79 7.68 31.10
N LYS A 309 -13.78 7.39 31.90
CA LYS A 309 -12.40 7.18 31.45
C LYS A 309 -12.13 5.69 31.30
N LEU A 310 -11.60 5.26 30.17
CA LEU A 310 -11.24 3.88 29.87
C LEU A 310 -9.75 3.81 29.53
N ALA A 311 -9.00 2.91 30.15
CA ALA A 311 -7.66 2.54 29.74
C ALA A 311 -7.72 1.22 28.97
N MET A 312 -7.13 1.17 27.79
CA MET A 312 -7.15 0.00 26.91
C MET A 312 -5.75 -0.28 26.36
N PRO A 313 -5.30 -1.54 26.28
CA PRO A 313 -4.00 -1.86 25.71
C PRO A 313 -3.92 -1.47 24.24
N VAL A 314 -2.78 -0.91 23.83
CA VAL A 314 -2.49 -0.57 22.43
C VAL A 314 -2.57 -1.85 21.60
N ALA A 315 -3.37 -1.83 20.53
CA ALA A 315 -3.50 -2.98 19.66
C ALA A 315 -2.21 -3.19 18.84
N LYS A 316 -1.75 -4.45 18.75
CA LYS A 316 -0.55 -4.83 17.97
C LYS A 316 -0.83 -4.96 16.47
N GLN A 317 -2.07 -5.17 16.09
CA GLN A 317 -2.48 -5.36 14.70
C GLN A 317 -3.35 -4.20 14.25
N PHE A 318 -3.14 -3.76 12.99
CA PHE A 318 -3.99 -2.72 12.42
C PHE A 318 -5.41 -3.27 12.41
N PRO A 319 -6.36 -2.55 13.00
CA PRO A 319 -7.66 -3.14 13.18
C PRO A 319 -8.38 -3.11 11.82
N THR A 320 -8.39 -4.27 11.17
CA THR A 320 -9.04 -4.50 9.88
C THR A 320 -10.45 -4.99 10.12
N TYR A 321 -11.43 -4.23 9.65
CA TYR A 321 -12.82 -4.56 9.85
C TYR A 321 -13.41 -5.11 8.58
N GLY A 322 -14.13 -6.23 8.69
CA GLY A 322 -14.79 -6.86 7.57
C GLY A 322 -15.79 -5.93 6.86
N THR A 323 -16.36 -6.44 5.78
CA THR A 323 -17.34 -5.71 4.97
C THR A 323 -18.46 -5.12 5.81
N TRP A 324 -18.72 -3.81 5.62
CA TRP A 324 -19.85 -3.12 6.23
C TRP A 324 -20.67 -2.36 5.17
N PRO A 325 -22.01 -2.34 5.24
CA PRO A 325 -22.85 -3.14 6.13
C PRO A 325 -22.67 -4.66 5.91
N ARG A 326 -22.83 -5.45 6.98
CA ARG A 326 -22.73 -6.92 6.94
C ARG A 326 -24.03 -7.52 6.39
N THR A 327 -24.27 -7.27 5.11
CA THR A 327 -25.46 -7.75 4.40
C THR A 327 -25.06 -8.26 3.01
N LYS A 328 -25.99 -8.94 2.34
CA LYS A 328 -25.82 -9.46 0.99
C LYS A 328 -26.87 -8.82 0.07
N SER A 329 -26.70 -8.97 -1.24
CA SER A 329 -27.74 -8.58 -2.19
C SER A 329 -29.00 -9.42 -1.94
N LYS A 330 -30.17 -8.81 -2.11
CA LYS A 330 -31.49 -9.44 -1.88
C LYS A 330 -32.62 -8.61 -2.48
N LEU A 331 -33.81 -9.19 -2.58
CA LEU A 331 -35.05 -8.42 -2.68
C LEU A 331 -35.47 -7.99 -1.26
N LEU A 332 -35.88 -6.73 -1.13
CA LEU A 332 -36.47 -6.16 0.07
C LEU A 332 -38.01 -6.23 -0.02
N ALA A 333 -38.67 -5.82 1.06
CA ALA A 333 -40.12 -5.59 1.05
C ALA A 333 -40.52 -4.65 -0.09
N GLU A 334 -41.78 -4.77 -0.53
CA GLU A 334 -42.33 -3.99 -1.64
C GLU A 334 -41.61 -4.21 -2.98
N ASN A 335 -40.94 -5.34 -3.14
CA ASN A 335 -40.26 -5.72 -4.38
C ASN A 335 -39.18 -4.71 -4.80
N ILE A 336 -38.37 -4.26 -3.83
CA ILE A 336 -37.23 -3.37 -4.08
C ILE A 336 -35.94 -4.21 -4.13
N GLY A 337 -35.21 -4.15 -5.25
CA GLY A 337 -33.89 -4.76 -5.37
C GLY A 337 -32.86 -4.08 -4.48
N TYR A 338 -32.02 -4.85 -3.81
CA TYR A 338 -30.89 -4.35 -3.04
C TYR A 338 -29.62 -5.05 -3.50
N LEU A 339 -28.73 -4.31 -4.16
CA LEU A 339 -27.46 -4.80 -4.69
C LEU A 339 -26.31 -4.34 -3.80
N ARG A 340 -25.57 -5.27 -3.19
CA ARG A 340 -24.44 -4.96 -2.30
C ARG A 340 -23.11 -5.19 -3.01
N LEU A 341 -22.36 -4.11 -3.26
CA LEU A 341 -21.03 -4.16 -3.90
C LEU A 341 -19.94 -3.67 -2.94
N PRO A 342 -19.33 -4.54 -2.13
CA PRO A 342 -18.38 -4.14 -1.09
C PRO A 342 -16.97 -3.83 -1.59
N ARG A 343 -16.64 -4.27 -2.81
CA ARG A 343 -15.39 -4.00 -3.53
C ARG A 343 -15.69 -3.97 -5.03
N MET A 344 -14.86 -3.34 -5.85
CA MET A 344 -14.98 -3.45 -7.32
C MET A 344 -13.94 -4.44 -7.85
N ASN A 345 -14.29 -5.71 -7.94
CA ASN A 345 -13.45 -6.77 -8.51
C ASN A 345 -14.34 -7.82 -9.19
N ASP A 346 -13.79 -8.94 -9.62
CA ASP A 346 -14.52 -9.99 -10.35
C ASP A 346 -15.73 -10.52 -9.57
N ARG A 347 -15.69 -10.47 -8.24
CA ARG A 347 -16.83 -10.85 -7.40
C ARG A 347 -17.98 -9.86 -7.56
N ALA A 348 -17.71 -8.57 -7.70
CA ALA A 348 -18.74 -7.57 -7.98
C ALA A 348 -19.38 -7.82 -9.35
N THR A 349 -18.58 -8.17 -10.36
CA THR A 349 -19.08 -8.55 -11.68
C THR A 349 -20.03 -9.76 -11.61
N ARG A 350 -19.66 -10.81 -10.86
CA ARG A 350 -20.53 -11.97 -10.61
C ARG A 350 -21.81 -11.58 -9.85
N GLU A 351 -21.68 -10.80 -8.79
CA GLU A 351 -22.82 -10.34 -7.99
C GLU A 351 -23.84 -9.58 -8.85
N ILE A 352 -23.38 -8.70 -9.73
CA ILE A 352 -24.23 -7.97 -10.69
C ILE A 352 -24.93 -8.96 -11.63
N ARG A 353 -24.18 -9.89 -12.23
CA ARG A 353 -24.73 -10.87 -13.17
C ARG A 353 -25.79 -11.77 -12.52
N ASP A 354 -25.58 -12.15 -11.27
CA ASP A 354 -26.46 -13.08 -10.57
C ASP A 354 -27.74 -12.41 -10.03
N TRP A 355 -27.68 -11.12 -9.70
CA TRP A 355 -28.78 -10.41 -9.05
C TRP A 355 -29.56 -9.46 -9.95
N MET A 356 -28.92 -8.80 -10.91
CA MET A 356 -29.63 -7.87 -11.79
C MET A 356 -30.80 -8.54 -12.56
N PRO A 357 -30.69 -9.78 -13.08
CA PRO A 357 -31.84 -10.46 -13.68
C PRO A 357 -32.99 -10.67 -12.71
N LYS A 358 -32.70 -10.91 -11.42
CA LYS A 358 -33.71 -11.08 -10.36
C LYS A 358 -34.38 -9.78 -9.95
N PHE A 359 -33.78 -8.64 -10.31
CA PHE A 359 -34.33 -7.31 -10.05
C PHE A 359 -35.04 -6.72 -11.27
N LYS A 360 -35.19 -7.49 -12.37
CA LYS A 360 -35.78 -7.00 -13.62
C LYS A 360 -37.17 -6.39 -13.43
N ASP A 361 -38.01 -7.04 -12.63
CA ASP A 361 -39.38 -6.61 -12.34
C ASP A 361 -39.49 -5.92 -10.97
N ALA A 362 -38.36 -5.55 -10.36
CA ALA A 362 -38.36 -4.83 -9.10
C ALA A 362 -38.88 -3.40 -9.29
N ARG A 363 -39.63 -2.89 -8.31
CA ARG A 363 -40.17 -1.51 -8.32
C ARG A 363 -39.09 -0.44 -8.18
N GLY A 364 -37.91 -0.84 -7.71
CA GLY A 364 -36.76 0.04 -7.56
C GLY A 364 -35.50 -0.74 -7.21
N LEU A 365 -34.36 -0.06 -7.24
CA LEU A 365 -33.05 -0.66 -6.94
C LEU A 365 -32.24 0.26 -6.01
N ILE A 366 -31.78 -0.30 -4.90
CA ILE A 366 -30.76 0.29 -4.03
C ILE A 366 -29.41 -0.34 -4.36
N VAL A 367 -28.43 0.46 -4.77
CA VAL A 367 -27.05 0.00 -4.98
C VAL A 367 -26.18 0.47 -3.81
N ASP A 368 -25.84 -0.43 -2.89
CA ASP A 368 -25.01 -0.12 -1.73
C ASP A 368 -23.53 -0.37 -2.00
N VAL A 369 -22.80 0.72 -2.20
CA VAL A 369 -21.33 0.78 -2.34
C VAL A 369 -20.63 1.31 -1.08
N ARG A 370 -21.32 1.45 0.05
CA ARG A 370 -20.69 1.92 1.29
C ARG A 370 -19.54 0.98 1.68
N GLY A 371 -18.42 1.56 2.12
CA GLY A 371 -17.20 0.81 2.44
C GLY A 371 -16.46 0.21 1.25
N ASN A 372 -16.87 0.51 0.01
CA ASN A 372 -16.17 0.10 -1.20
C ASN A 372 -15.01 1.07 -1.48
N GLY A 373 -13.77 0.55 -1.51
CA GLY A 373 -12.56 1.32 -1.79
C GLY A 373 -12.21 1.44 -3.28
N GLY A 374 -13.11 1.04 -4.18
CA GLY A 374 -12.87 0.99 -5.62
C GLY A 374 -12.29 -0.34 -6.09
N GLY A 375 -11.56 -0.28 -7.21
CA GLY A 375 -10.96 -1.42 -7.91
C GLY A 375 -11.21 -1.38 -9.42
N SER A 376 -11.56 -2.52 -10.02
CA SER A 376 -11.78 -2.68 -11.46
C SER A 376 -12.99 -1.88 -11.97
N ARG A 377 -12.87 -1.34 -13.19
CA ARG A 377 -13.97 -0.67 -13.90
C ARG A 377 -14.95 -1.64 -14.55
N GLU A 378 -14.61 -2.93 -14.69
CA GLU A 378 -15.46 -3.92 -15.34
C GLU A 378 -16.83 -4.05 -14.67
N ALA A 379 -16.88 -4.05 -13.33
CA ALA A 379 -18.13 -4.11 -12.59
C ALA A 379 -19.06 -2.91 -12.93
N LEU A 380 -18.48 -1.73 -13.20
CA LEU A 380 -19.26 -0.56 -13.63
C LEU A 380 -19.84 -0.75 -15.02
N LEU A 381 -19.08 -1.35 -15.94
CA LEU A 381 -19.54 -1.67 -17.30
C LEU A 381 -20.67 -2.71 -17.28
N HIS A 382 -20.50 -3.80 -16.52
CA HIS A 382 -21.53 -4.82 -16.38
C HIS A 382 -22.81 -4.26 -15.79
N ARG A 383 -22.70 -3.42 -14.75
CA ARG A 383 -23.87 -2.75 -14.16
C ARG A 383 -24.53 -1.82 -15.18
N HIS A 384 -23.75 -1.04 -15.93
CA HIS A 384 -24.27 -0.14 -16.94
C HIS A 384 -25.05 -0.87 -18.04
N ALA A 385 -24.54 -2.02 -18.49
CA ALA A 385 -25.19 -2.86 -19.49
C ALA A 385 -26.56 -3.39 -19.03
N CYS A 386 -26.80 -3.51 -17.71
CA CYS A 386 -28.12 -3.91 -17.19
C CYS A 386 -29.19 -2.79 -17.26
N PHE A 387 -28.80 -1.55 -17.56
CA PHE A 387 -29.72 -0.41 -17.64
C PHE A 387 -29.93 0.11 -19.07
N HIS A 388 -29.32 -0.53 -20.07
CA HIS A 388 -29.31 -0.06 -21.44
C HIS A 388 -29.55 -1.21 -22.42
N SER A 389 -30.26 -0.92 -23.50
CA SER A 389 -30.36 -1.82 -24.64
C SER A 389 -29.01 -1.91 -25.37
N PRO A 390 -28.66 -3.05 -26.00
CA PRO A 390 -27.54 -3.11 -26.95
C PRO A 390 -27.62 -2.07 -28.08
N ASP A 391 -28.83 -1.61 -28.38
CA ASP A 391 -29.11 -0.60 -29.42
C ASP A 391 -29.06 0.84 -28.88
N ASP A 392 -28.90 1.03 -27.58
CA ASP A 392 -28.77 2.38 -27.01
C ASP A 392 -27.46 3.04 -27.49
N PRO A 393 -27.47 4.36 -27.73
CA PRO A 393 -26.27 5.07 -28.13
C PRO A 393 -25.18 5.00 -27.05
N PRO A 394 -23.89 4.99 -27.44
CA PRO A 394 -22.80 4.95 -26.47
C PRO A 394 -22.84 6.17 -25.56
N ARG A 395 -22.80 5.94 -24.24
CA ARG A 395 -22.75 7.01 -23.24
C ARG A 395 -21.32 7.26 -22.78
N VAL A 396 -20.84 8.48 -22.97
CA VAL A 396 -19.54 8.91 -22.45
C VAL A 396 -19.72 9.34 -21.00
N MET A 397 -19.19 8.55 -20.07
CA MET A 397 -19.24 8.84 -18.63
C MET A 397 -18.06 9.65 -18.12
N ASN A 398 -16.93 9.61 -18.83
CA ASN A 398 -15.72 10.29 -18.41
C ASN A 398 -14.93 10.75 -19.63
N ALA A 399 -14.52 12.02 -19.63
CA ALA A 399 -13.59 12.60 -20.58
C ALA A 399 -12.37 13.11 -19.80
N THR A 400 -11.17 12.87 -20.32
CA THR A 400 -9.93 13.30 -19.69
C THR A 400 -8.97 13.87 -20.71
N VAL A 401 -8.15 14.81 -20.27
CA VAL A 401 -7.01 15.32 -21.00
C VAL A 401 -5.76 14.88 -20.25
N PHE A 402 -4.79 14.31 -20.95
CA PHE A 402 -3.53 13.87 -20.37
C PHE A 402 -2.36 14.53 -21.08
N ARG A 403 -1.22 14.65 -20.39
CA ARG A 403 -0.01 15.27 -20.94
C ARG A 403 0.57 14.44 -22.09
N LYS A 404 1.19 15.10 -23.06
CA LYS A 404 1.86 14.44 -24.20
C LYS A 404 3.04 13.59 -23.68
N GLY A 405 3.27 12.41 -24.26
CA GLY A 405 4.40 11.52 -23.90
C GLY A 405 4.02 10.11 -23.44
N PHE A 406 2.73 9.85 -23.20
CA PHE A 406 2.25 8.49 -22.91
C PHE A 406 1.88 7.71 -24.19
N PRO A 407 2.04 6.36 -24.21
CA PRO A 407 1.59 5.52 -25.31
C PRO A 407 0.11 5.71 -25.66
N ASP A 408 -0.23 5.46 -26.93
CA ASP A 408 -1.57 5.66 -27.47
C ASP A 408 -2.66 4.83 -26.76
N ASP A 409 -2.29 3.69 -26.18
CA ASP A 409 -3.16 2.74 -25.49
C ASP A 409 -3.07 2.78 -23.96
N GLN A 410 -2.34 3.75 -23.39
CA GLN A 410 -2.14 3.92 -21.93
C GLN A 410 -3.45 3.85 -21.13
N LEU A 411 -4.54 4.39 -21.69
CA LEU A 411 -5.85 4.46 -21.02
C LEU A 411 -6.83 3.35 -21.46
N LYS A 412 -6.42 2.45 -22.35
CA LYS A 412 -7.26 1.34 -22.84
C LYS A 412 -7.68 0.41 -21.70
N ALA A 413 -6.78 0.15 -20.75
CA ALA A 413 -7.06 -0.61 -19.52
C ALA A 413 -8.13 0.06 -18.62
N ARG A 414 -8.46 1.33 -18.88
CA ARG A 414 -9.53 2.08 -18.19
C ARG A 414 -10.79 2.22 -19.03
N PHE A 415 -10.86 1.54 -20.18
CA PHE A 415 -11.94 1.66 -21.17
C PHE A 415 -12.12 3.09 -21.67
N MET A 416 -11.03 3.85 -21.74
CA MET A 416 -11.02 5.20 -22.28
C MET A 416 -10.32 5.18 -23.63
N TYR A 417 -10.96 5.77 -24.63
CA TYR A 417 -10.49 5.80 -26.00
C TYR A 417 -10.35 7.25 -26.47
N ARG A 418 -9.39 7.51 -27.35
CA ARG A 418 -9.24 8.84 -27.97
C ARG A 418 -10.49 9.21 -28.74
N LYS A 419 -10.77 10.52 -28.86
CA LYS A 419 -11.88 11.03 -29.70
C LYS A 419 -11.84 10.48 -31.13
N THR A 420 -10.64 10.21 -31.66
CA THR A 420 -10.39 9.67 -33.00
C THR A 420 -10.46 8.15 -33.11
N TRP A 421 -10.82 7.43 -32.03
CA TRP A 421 -10.89 5.97 -32.05
C TRP A 421 -11.99 5.47 -32.99
N LYS A 422 -11.64 4.59 -33.94
CA LYS A 422 -12.55 4.07 -34.96
C LYS A 422 -13.71 3.22 -34.42
N GLY A 423 -13.64 2.82 -33.13
CA GLY A 423 -14.70 2.06 -32.45
C GLY A 423 -15.88 2.91 -31.99
N TRP A 424 -15.80 4.25 -32.04
CA TRP A 424 -16.96 5.11 -31.85
C TRP A 424 -17.90 4.94 -33.06
N LYS A 425 -18.92 4.08 -32.91
CA LYS A 425 -19.96 3.97 -33.95
C LYS A 425 -20.75 5.28 -34.00
N PRO A 426 -20.87 5.94 -35.17
CA PRO A 426 -21.81 7.04 -35.33
C PRO A 426 -23.22 6.58 -35.00
N ARG A 427 -24.08 7.51 -34.57
CA ARG A 427 -25.52 7.28 -34.51
C ARG A 427 -25.95 6.85 -35.92
N SER A 428 -26.38 5.60 -36.09
CA SER A 428 -27.21 5.25 -37.24
C SER A 428 -28.46 6.10 -37.09
N SER A 429 -28.63 7.09 -37.97
CA SER A 429 -29.84 7.88 -38.08
C SER A 429 -30.99 6.95 -38.43
N GLY A 430 -31.71 6.51 -37.41
CA GLY A 430 -33.00 5.84 -37.48
C GLY A 430 -34.03 6.70 -36.76
#